data_AF-A0A8J4WD94-F1
#
_entry.id   AF-A0A8J4WD94-F1
#
_cell.length_a   1.000
_cell.length_b   1.000
_cell.length_c   1.000
_cell.angle_alpha   90.00
_cell.angle_beta   90.00
_cell.angle_gamma   90.00
#
_symmetry.space_group_name_H-M   'P 1'
#
loop_
_entity.id
_entity.type
_entity.pdbx_description
1 polymer ?
#
loop_
_entity_poly.entity_id
_entity_poly.type
_entity_poly.pdbx_seq_one_letter_code
_entity_poly.pdbx_strand_id
1 'polypeptide(L)'
;ICLYQAKCFRLTNLFELIPENVTFPPLDYSSQGKWEVPLPKVRSIAESEAFKIVRTGKSKRKAWKRMVTKMCFVGDTFTRKPPKFERFIRPMGLRVRKANVTHPELKATFQLPIIGVKKNPSSPMYTSLGVITKGTVIEVSYFFDQYLQGID
;
A
#
# COMPACT_ATOMS: atom_id res chain seq x y z
N ILE A 1 -5.16 -5.89 9.60
CA ILE A 1 -4.44 -5.09 10.63
C ILE A 1 -3.63 -4.03 9.87
N CYS A 2 -4.36 -3.04 9.34
CA CYS A 2 -3.81 -1.90 8.61
C CYS A 2 -3.70 -0.78 9.65
N LEU A 3 -2.50 -0.31 9.93
CA LEU A 3 -2.30 0.82 10.83
C LEU A 3 -2.67 2.09 10.09
N TYR A 4 -3.83 2.60 10.45
CA TYR A 4 -4.16 4.00 10.30
C TYR A 4 -3.27 4.79 11.28
N GLN A 5 -2.23 5.45 10.77
CA GLN A 5 -1.75 6.68 11.40
C GLN A 5 -2.62 7.82 10.87
N ALA A 6 -3.88 7.87 11.33
CA ALA A 6 -4.56 9.15 11.40
C ALA A 6 -3.98 9.86 12.63
N LYS A 7 -3.14 10.87 12.41
CA LYS A 7 -2.95 11.93 13.41
C LYS A 7 -4.30 12.64 13.55
N CYS A 8 -5.17 12.12 14.41
CA CYS A 8 -6.22 12.91 15.03
C CYS A 8 -5.50 13.85 16.00
N PHE A 9 -5.00 14.96 15.47
CA PHE A 9 -4.57 16.09 16.30
C PHE A 9 -5.85 16.67 16.88
N ARG A 10 -6.14 16.29 18.12
CA ARG A 10 -7.26 16.78 18.90
C ARG A 10 -7.12 18.31 18.98
N LEU A 11 -8.17 18.99 18.52
CA LEU A 11 -8.37 20.42 18.56
C LEU A 11 -7.97 21.04 19.91
N THR A 12 -7.03 21.97 19.88
CA THR A 12 -7.14 23.23 20.62
C THR A 12 -6.60 24.33 19.73
N ASN A 13 -7.53 25.15 19.22
CA ASN A 13 -7.36 26.56 18.85
C ASN A 13 -5.96 26.99 18.40
N LEU A 14 -5.75 27.09 17.09
CA LEU A 14 -5.24 28.30 16.44
C LEU A 14 -5.10 28.04 14.94
N PHE A 15 -5.67 28.96 14.17
CA PHE A 15 -5.29 29.26 12.80
C PHE A 15 -3.77 29.17 12.65
N GLU A 16 -3.26 28.31 11.76
CA GLU A 16 -2.03 28.61 11.04
C GLU A 16 -2.03 27.87 9.70
N LEU A 17 -2.18 28.66 8.65
CA LEU A 17 -1.92 28.32 7.26
C LEU A 17 -0.49 27.77 7.16
N ILE A 18 -0.32 26.50 6.82
CA ILE A 18 0.99 25.99 6.42
C ILE A 18 1.14 26.22 4.90
N PRO A 19 2.09 27.05 4.45
CA PRO A 19 2.28 27.38 3.03
C PRO A 19 2.77 26.18 2.21
N GLU A 20 2.47 26.19 0.91
CA GLU A 20 2.66 25.12 -0.09
C GLU A 20 4.13 24.64 -0.33
N ASN A 21 5.13 25.00 0.48
CA ASN A 21 6.54 24.68 0.18
C ASN A 21 7.36 24.23 1.41
N VAL A 22 6.93 23.19 2.12
CA VAL A 22 7.79 22.49 3.08
C VAL A 22 8.30 21.19 2.44
N THR A 23 9.49 21.25 1.86
CA THR A 23 10.29 20.06 1.59
C THR A 23 10.58 19.37 2.93
N PHE A 24 9.97 18.21 3.14
CA PHE A 24 10.29 17.37 4.29
C PHE A 24 11.79 17.00 4.24
N PRO A 25 12.55 17.19 5.34
CA PRO A 25 13.94 16.76 5.38
C PRO A 25 14.03 15.23 5.19
N PRO A 26 15.10 14.72 4.56
CA PRO A 26 15.32 13.28 4.47
C PRO A 26 15.42 12.74 5.91
N LEU A 27 14.56 11.77 6.23
CA LEU A 27 14.52 11.16 7.55
C LEU A 27 15.80 10.34 7.77
N ASP A 28 16.83 10.97 8.34
CA ASP A 28 17.95 10.27 8.95
C ASP A 28 17.45 9.50 10.18
N TYR A 29 17.41 8.18 10.02
CA TYR A 29 16.81 7.24 10.97
C TYR A 29 17.84 6.86 12.06
N SER A 30 18.28 7.83 12.86
CA SER A 30 19.06 7.52 14.06
C SER A 30 18.57 8.35 15.24
N SER A 31 18.01 7.68 16.24
CA SER A 31 17.52 8.20 17.54
C SER A 31 16.18 8.95 17.56
N GLN A 32 15.08 8.28 17.20
CA GLN A 32 13.72 8.73 17.54
C GLN A 32 12.91 7.50 17.99
N GLY A 33 12.15 7.64 19.10
CA GLY A 33 11.63 6.57 19.97
C GLY A 33 11.03 5.32 19.29
N LYS A 34 11.03 4.20 20.02
CA LYS A 34 10.59 2.86 19.60
C LYS A 34 9.08 2.84 19.29
N TRP A 35 8.67 3.46 18.20
CA TRP A 35 7.32 3.33 17.66
C TRP A 35 7.26 2.01 16.89
N GLU A 36 6.84 0.97 17.57
CA GLU A 36 6.74 -0.36 16.98
C GLU A 36 5.44 -0.50 16.20
N VAL A 37 5.57 -0.90 14.94
CA VAL A 37 4.44 -1.36 14.13
C VAL A 37 3.90 -2.64 14.79
N PRO A 38 2.57 -2.80 15.01
CA PRO A 38 2.00 -4.02 15.62
C PRO A 38 2.36 -5.37 14.97
N LEU A 39 2.95 -5.37 13.77
CA LEU A 39 3.54 -6.55 13.16
C LEU A 39 4.99 -6.26 12.75
N PRO A 40 5.96 -6.37 13.69
CA PRO A 40 7.35 -6.02 13.44
C PRO A 40 8.08 -7.08 12.60
N LYS A 41 7.83 -8.36 12.88
CA LYS A 41 8.44 -9.48 12.16
C LYS A 41 7.37 -10.25 11.40
N VAL A 42 7.49 -10.23 10.08
CA VAL A 42 6.62 -10.99 9.17
C VAL A 42 7.42 -12.11 8.53
N ARG A 43 6.77 -13.25 8.30
CA ARG A 43 7.32 -14.34 7.49
C ARG A 43 7.74 -13.80 6.12
N SER A 44 9.00 -14.03 5.76
CA SER A 44 9.49 -13.71 4.41
C SER A 44 8.73 -14.54 3.38
N ILE A 45 8.41 -13.92 2.25
CA ILE A 45 7.74 -14.58 1.14
C ILE A 45 8.79 -14.92 0.10
N ALA A 46 8.82 -16.19 -0.31
CA ALA A 46 9.70 -16.62 -1.37
C ALA A 46 9.24 -16.05 -2.72
N GLU A 47 10.19 -15.73 -3.60
CA GLU A 47 9.89 -15.17 -4.92
C GLU A 47 9.02 -16.11 -5.77
N SER A 48 9.21 -17.42 -5.61
CA SER A 48 8.40 -18.47 -6.24
C SER A 48 6.94 -18.48 -5.81
N GLU A 49 6.64 -18.03 -4.58
CA GLU A 49 5.27 -17.91 -4.08
C GLU A 49 4.59 -16.64 -4.60
N ALA A 50 5.35 -15.55 -4.73
CA ALA A 50 4.85 -14.25 -5.19
C ALA A 50 4.68 -14.16 -6.71
N PHE A 51 5.49 -14.89 -7.48
CA PHE A 51 5.47 -14.85 -8.94
C PHE A 51 5.34 -16.23 -9.59
N LYS A 52 4.33 -16.34 -10.45
CA LYS A 52 4.17 -17.47 -11.35
C LYS A 52 4.90 -17.22 -12.67
N ILE A 53 5.67 -18.19 -13.13
CA ILE A 53 6.36 -18.13 -14.43
C ILE A 53 5.32 -18.27 -15.56
N VAL A 54 5.34 -17.33 -16.51
CA VAL A 54 4.50 -17.40 -17.72
C VAL A 54 5.38 -17.71 -18.93
N ARG A 55 5.12 -18.85 -19.57
CA ARG A 55 5.80 -19.28 -20.79
C ARG A 55 5.10 -18.73 -22.03
N THR A 56 5.88 -18.24 -23.00
CA THR A 56 5.37 -17.54 -24.20
C THR A 56 5.88 -18.17 -25.51
N GLY A 57 5.14 -17.95 -26.61
CA GLY A 57 5.42 -18.49 -27.95
C GLY A 57 4.78 -19.86 -28.19
N LYS A 58 4.72 -20.30 -29.47
CA LYS A 58 4.09 -21.59 -29.86
C LYS A 58 4.70 -22.78 -29.11
N SER A 59 6.03 -22.86 -29.05
CA SER A 59 6.77 -23.94 -28.35
C SER A 59 6.91 -23.70 -26.83
N LYS A 60 6.42 -22.56 -26.29
CA LYS A 60 6.47 -22.23 -24.85
C LYS A 60 7.87 -22.27 -24.20
N ARG A 61 8.96 -22.21 -24.98
CA ARG A 61 10.33 -22.23 -24.45
C ARG A 61 10.73 -20.95 -23.71
N LYS A 62 10.09 -19.81 -24.00
CA LYS A 62 10.48 -18.49 -23.46
C LYS A 62 9.75 -18.21 -22.14
N ALA A 63 10.49 -18.14 -21.03
CA ALA A 63 9.95 -18.00 -19.66
C ALA A 63 10.38 -16.69 -18.97
N TRP A 64 10.39 -15.57 -19.69
CA TRP A 64 10.85 -14.28 -19.16
C TRP A 64 9.76 -13.50 -18.41
N LYS A 65 8.47 -13.78 -18.70
CA LYS A 65 7.33 -13.15 -18.05
C LYS A 65 7.05 -13.76 -16.67
N ARG A 66 6.56 -12.94 -15.76
CA ARG A 66 6.21 -13.28 -14.37
C ARG A 66 4.83 -12.70 -14.06
N MET A 67 3.92 -13.52 -13.56
CA MET A 67 2.59 -13.12 -13.12
C MET A 67 2.57 -13.01 -11.61
N VAL A 68 2.09 -11.88 -11.10
CA VAL A 68 1.88 -11.69 -9.66
C VAL A 68 0.70 -12.54 -9.21
N THR A 69 0.91 -13.36 -8.19
CA THR A 69 -0.12 -14.24 -7.59
C THR A 69 -0.78 -13.64 -6.36
N LYS A 70 -0.15 -12.65 -5.73
CA LYS A 70 -0.64 -11.95 -4.54
C LYS A 70 -1.49 -10.73 -4.90
N MET A 71 -2.25 -10.24 -3.93
CA MET A 71 -3.03 -9.01 -4.06
C MET A 71 -2.11 -7.84 -4.38
N CYS A 72 -2.55 -6.94 -5.25
CA CYS A 72 -1.78 -5.78 -5.65
C CYS A 72 -2.62 -4.51 -5.65
N PHE A 73 -2.02 -3.40 -5.27
CA PHE A 73 -2.53 -2.07 -5.51
C PHE A 73 -1.93 -1.52 -6.79
N VAL A 74 -2.76 -0.86 -7.57
CA VAL A 74 -2.38 -0.19 -8.80
C VAL A 74 -3.08 1.15 -8.78
N GLY A 75 -2.33 2.25 -8.86
CA GLY A 75 -2.89 3.59 -8.88
C GLY A 75 -3.83 3.83 -10.06
N ASP A 76 -4.70 4.83 -9.93
CA ASP A 76 -5.77 5.09 -10.90
C ASP A 76 -5.26 5.53 -12.27
N THR A 77 -4.06 6.12 -12.33
CA THR A 77 -3.38 6.52 -13.57
C THR A 77 -2.64 5.39 -14.28
N PHE A 78 -2.88 4.14 -13.90
CA PHE A 78 -2.14 3.01 -14.46
C PHE A 78 -2.62 2.60 -15.86
N THR A 79 -1.78 2.88 -16.84
CA THR A 79 -1.90 2.34 -18.20
C THR A 79 -1.04 1.08 -18.36
N ARG A 80 -1.57 0.06 -19.03
CA ARG A 80 -0.81 -1.16 -19.37
C ARG A 80 0.33 -0.81 -20.33
N LYS A 81 1.52 -1.33 -20.05
CA LYS A 81 2.63 -1.30 -21.01
C LYS A 81 2.33 -2.26 -22.17
N PRO A 82 2.92 -2.05 -23.35
CA PRO A 82 2.73 -2.98 -24.46
C PRO A 82 3.13 -4.41 -24.06
N PRO A 83 2.43 -5.46 -24.52
CA PRO A 83 2.67 -6.85 -24.08
C PRO A 83 4.10 -7.35 -24.29
N LYS A 84 4.87 -6.72 -25.19
CA LYS A 84 6.27 -7.06 -25.46
C LYS A 84 7.23 -6.55 -24.37
N PHE A 85 6.90 -5.45 -23.68
CA PHE A 85 7.74 -4.82 -22.66
C PHE A 85 7.25 -5.11 -21.22
N GLU A 86 6.03 -5.63 -21.06
CA GLU A 86 5.50 -6.04 -19.75
C GLU A 86 6.11 -7.39 -19.32
N ARG A 87 7.13 -7.32 -18.45
CA ARG A 87 7.72 -8.50 -17.79
C ARG A 87 6.88 -8.98 -16.61
N PHE A 88 6.42 -8.06 -15.76
CA PHE A 88 5.59 -8.33 -14.59
C PHE A 88 4.12 -8.06 -14.87
N ILE A 89 3.32 -9.12 -14.92
CA ILE A 89 1.88 -9.06 -15.17
C ILE A 89 1.15 -8.95 -13.83
N ARG A 90 0.42 -7.85 -13.65
CA ARG A 90 -0.49 -7.63 -12.51
C ARG A 90 -1.94 -7.89 -12.93
N PRO A 91 -2.53 -9.07 -12.67
CA PRO A 91 -3.86 -9.43 -13.17
C PRO A 91 -4.95 -8.56 -12.53
N MET A 92 -6.04 -8.28 -13.26
CA MET A 92 -7.08 -7.36 -12.78
C MET A 92 -7.86 -7.90 -11.58
N GLY A 93 -8.11 -9.21 -11.52
CA GLY A 93 -8.84 -9.83 -10.41
C GLY A 93 -8.11 -9.77 -9.06
N LEU A 94 -6.80 -9.50 -9.06
CA LEU A 94 -6.02 -9.32 -7.83
C LEU A 94 -5.78 -7.84 -7.50
N ARG A 95 -6.38 -6.91 -8.25
CA ARG A 95 -6.24 -5.48 -8.00
C ARG A 95 -7.24 -5.04 -6.95
N VAL A 96 -6.71 -4.50 -5.87
CA VAL A 96 -7.51 -4.00 -4.75
C VAL A 96 -7.46 -2.49 -4.78
N ARG A 97 -8.63 -1.84 -4.61
CA ARG A 97 -8.75 -0.37 -4.54
C ARG A 97 -9.14 0.13 -3.16
N LYS A 98 -9.77 -0.71 -2.34
CA LYS A 98 -10.28 -0.38 -1.00
C LYS A 98 -9.71 -1.34 0.03
N ALA A 99 -9.40 -0.84 1.22
CA ALA A 99 -8.95 -1.63 2.36
C ALA A 99 -9.99 -1.58 3.47
N ASN A 100 -10.19 -2.70 4.16
CA ASN A 100 -10.89 -2.70 5.43
C ASN A 100 -9.90 -2.38 6.55
N VAL A 101 -10.12 -1.25 7.23
CA VAL A 101 -9.26 -0.77 8.30
C VAL A 101 -10.05 -0.75 9.60
N THR A 102 -9.46 -1.30 10.66
CA THR A 102 -10.00 -1.25 12.01
C THR A 102 -9.29 -0.16 12.81
N HIS A 103 -10.05 0.75 13.41
CA HIS A 103 -9.50 1.70 14.38
C HIS A 103 -9.42 1.03 15.76
N PRO A 104 -8.24 0.93 16.40
CA PRO A 104 -8.07 0.18 17.65
C PRO A 104 -8.85 0.78 18.83
N GLU A 105 -9.01 2.11 18.88
CA GLU A 105 -9.69 2.78 20.00
C GLU A 105 -11.22 2.71 19.88
N LEU A 106 -11.75 2.91 18.67
CA LEU A 106 -13.20 2.95 18.41
C LEU A 106 -13.78 1.54 18.20
N LYS A 107 -12.91 0.54 17.97
CA LYS A 107 -13.26 -0.85 17.61
C LYS A 107 -14.23 -0.96 16.42
N ALA A 108 -14.31 0.09 15.61
CA ALA A 108 -15.10 0.15 14.39
C ALA A 108 -14.23 -0.18 13.17
N THR A 109 -14.88 -0.69 12.12
CA THR A 109 -14.25 -1.04 10.85
C THR A 109 -14.75 -0.14 9.73
N PHE A 110 -13.83 0.36 8.91
CA PHE A 110 -14.13 1.27 7.82
C PHE A 110 -13.56 0.73 6.51
N GLN A 111 -14.34 0.84 5.42
CA GLN A 111 -13.89 0.47 4.08
C GLN A 111 -13.39 1.71 3.35
N LEU A 112 -12.09 1.97 3.40
CA LEU A 112 -11.48 3.19 2.93
C LEU A 112 -10.68 2.95 1.63
N PRO A 113 -10.67 3.90 0.69
CA PRO A 113 -9.90 3.76 -0.53
C PRO A 113 -8.39 3.84 -0.22
N ILE A 114 -7.61 3.06 -0.98
CA ILE A 114 -6.15 3.03 -0.90
C ILE A 114 -5.58 4.12 -1.80
N ILE A 115 -4.66 4.93 -1.27
CA ILE A 115 -3.92 5.93 -2.05
C ILE A 115 -2.64 5.32 -2.62
N GLY A 116 -1.92 4.56 -1.80
CA GLY A 116 -0.58 4.10 -2.16
C GLY A 116 -0.01 3.04 -1.21
N VAL A 117 1.05 2.37 -1.66
CA VAL A 117 1.82 1.43 -0.86
C VAL A 117 3.17 2.08 -0.53
N LYS A 118 3.51 2.19 0.76
CA LYS A 118 4.77 2.82 1.18
C LYS A 118 5.90 1.83 1.35
N LYS A 119 5.67 0.79 2.15
CA LYS A 119 6.73 -0.14 2.52
C LYS A 119 6.20 -1.55 2.55
N ASN A 120 6.86 -2.44 1.82
CA ASN A 120 6.70 -3.86 1.96
C ASN A 120 7.90 -4.43 2.74
N PRO A 121 7.67 -5.23 3.81
CA PRO A 121 8.75 -5.79 4.63
C PRO A 121 9.61 -6.83 3.91
N SER A 122 9.12 -7.45 2.83
CA SER A 122 9.87 -8.50 2.12
C SER A 122 10.89 -7.93 1.14
N SER A 123 10.51 -6.96 0.30
CA SER A 123 11.44 -6.31 -0.63
C SER A 123 10.89 -4.96 -1.14
N PRO A 124 11.76 -4.00 -1.47
CA PRO A 124 11.35 -2.74 -2.09
C PRO A 124 10.76 -2.94 -3.49
N MET A 125 11.16 -3.99 -4.21
CA MET A 125 10.57 -4.36 -5.51
C MET A 125 9.05 -4.57 -5.39
N TYR A 126 8.60 -5.16 -4.29
CA TYR A 126 7.17 -5.38 -4.03
C TYR A 126 6.44 -4.08 -3.74
N THR A 127 7.09 -3.09 -3.12
CA THR A 127 6.54 -1.74 -3.00
C THR A 127 6.30 -1.13 -4.39
N SER A 128 7.30 -1.15 -5.27
CA SER A 128 7.17 -0.55 -6.61
C SER A 128 6.10 -1.23 -7.48
N LEU A 129 5.95 -2.55 -7.34
CA LEU A 129 4.88 -3.31 -8.01
C LEU A 129 3.51 -3.15 -7.34
N GLY A 130 3.47 -2.62 -6.12
CA GLY A 130 2.27 -2.48 -5.31
C GLY A 130 1.76 -3.79 -4.74
N VAL A 131 2.61 -4.80 -4.53
CA VAL A 131 2.18 -6.10 -3.97
C VAL A 131 1.87 -5.95 -2.48
N ILE A 132 0.65 -6.33 -2.11
CA ILE A 132 0.15 -6.28 -0.74
C ILE A 132 0.35 -7.65 -0.10
N THR A 133 1.14 -7.68 0.97
CA THR A 133 1.42 -8.85 1.79
C THR A 133 1.14 -8.52 3.25
N LYS A 134 1.22 -9.53 4.13
CA LYS A 134 1.13 -9.27 5.57
C LYS A 134 2.22 -8.27 5.99
N GLY A 135 1.85 -7.28 6.80
CA GLY A 135 2.75 -6.23 7.28
C GLY A 135 3.17 -5.18 6.24
N THR A 136 2.53 -5.13 5.07
CA THR A 136 2.69 -3.98 4.16
C THR A 136 2.07 -2.73 4.78
N VAL A 137 2.80 -1.62 4.73
CA VAL A 137 2.33 -0.30 5.17
C VAL A 137 1.70 0.41 3.97
N ILE A 138 0.45 0.84 4.15
CA ILE A 138 -0.43 1.36 3.09
C ILE A 138 -0.94 2.73 3.52
N GLU A 139 -0.98 3.67 2.56
CA GLU A 139 -1.68 4.95 2.71
C GLU A 139 -3.12 4.83 2.26
N VAL A 140 -4.00 5.46 3.03
CA VAL A 140 -5.44 5.31 2.94
C VAL A 140 -6.04 6.68 3.18
N SER A 141 -7.02 7.05 2.35
CA SER A 141 -7.65 8.37 2.46
C SER A 141 -8.52 8.43 3.71
N TYR A 142 -8.22 9.39 4.57
CA TYR A 142 -9.03 9.75 5.73
C TYR A 142 -9.92 10.93 5.34
N PHE A 143 -10.98 10.69 4.57
CA PHE A 143 -11.96 11.76 4.36
C PHE A 143 -12.86 11.82 5.60
N PHE A 144 -12.53 12.73 6.53
CA PHE A 144 -13.24 12.91 7.80
C PHE A 144 -14.69 13.44 7.60
N ASP A 145 -15.04 13.95 6.41
CA ASP A 145 -16.36 14.54 6.14
C ASP A 145 -17.52 13.54 6.13
N GLN A 146 -17.28 12.23 5.97
CA GLN A 146 -18.37 11.25 6.09
C GLN A 146 -18.81 11.01 7.54
N TYR A 147 -18.05 11.51 8.54
CA TYR A 147 -18.43 11.43 9.94
C TYR A 147 -19.33 12.60 10.39
N LEU A 148 -19.39 13.70 9.63
CA LEU A 148 -20.30 14.83 9.90
C LEU A 148 -21.64 14.74 9.14
N GLN A 149 -21.77 13.85 8.15
CA GLN A 149 -23.03 13.64 7.42
C GLN A 149 -23.92 12.53 8.01
N GLY A 150 -23.55 11.94 9.15
CA GLY A 150 -24.30 10.85 9.78
C GLY A 150 -24.36 10.92 11.32
N ILE A 151 -24.02 12.08 11.88
CA ILE A 151 -24.38 12.43 13.26
C ILE A 151 -25.49 13.46 13.10
N ASP A 152 -26.73 12.98 13.15
CA ASP A 152 -27.88 13.81 13.56
C ASP A 152 -27.71 14.20 15.04
#